data_AF-A0A8S1WZP7-F1
#
_entry.id   AF-A0A8S1WZP7-F1
#
_cell.length_a   1.000
_cell.length_b   1.000
_cell.length_c   1.000
_cell.angle_alpha   90.00
_cell.angle_beta   90.00
_cell.angle_gamma   90.00
#
_symmetry.space_group_name_H-M   'P 1'
#
loop_
_entity.id
_entity.type
_entity.pdbx_description
1 polymer ?
#
loop_
_entity_poly.entity_id
_entity_poly.type
_entity_poly.pdbx_seq_one_letter_code
_entity_poly.pdbx_strand_id
1 'polypeptide(L)'
;MQREKRIPSRAWRYEEYSPPRRPSQSINRRQRKRELCYYKIQKISQNSQFTKEEDESILQYVKELGPKFVKIATFFPSKSYSMVKNRYYKHLRNRLFERKGSQELNPNNQDTTQQLKNSILQPNNEKIEELKQLISSINLFPEITEITKSFIGELSKHLL
;
A
#
# COMPACT_ATOMS: atom_id res chain seq x y z
N MET A 1 -59.97 -35.41 -49.90
CA MET A 1 -58.95 -36.32 -49.35
C MET A 1 -57.66 -36.13 -50.15
N GLN A 2 -56.73 -35.31 -49.65
CA GLN A 2 -55.42 -35.13 -50.28
C GLN A 2 -54.39 -35.95 -49.50
N ARG A 3 -53.68 -36.83 -50.21
CA ARG A 3 -52.67 -37.74 -49.64
C ARG A 3 -51.39 -36.93 -49.37
N GLU A 4 -51.04 -36.77 -48.10
CA GLU A 4 -49.76 -36.18 -47.68
C GLU A 4 -48.59 -37.03 -48.19
N LYS A 5 -47.70 -36.37 -48.94
CA LYS A 5 -46.48 -36.97 -49.48
C LYS A 5 -45.51 -37.23 -48.33
N ARG A 6 -45.22 -38.50 -48.05
CA ARG A 6 -44.21 -38.93 -47.08
C ARG A 6 -42.84 -38.37 -47.48
N ILE A 7 -42.19 -37.63 -46.59
CA ILE A 7 -40.80 -37.18 -46.76
C ILE A 7 -39.87 -38.35 -46.40
N PRO A 8 -38.99 -38.82 -47.30
CA PRO A 8 -38.08 -39.92 -47.01
C PRO A 8 -36.97 -39.50 -46.03
N SER A 9 -36.68 -40.40 -45.10
CA SER A 9 -35.57 -40.33 -44.17
C SER A 9 -34.23 -40.49 -44.91
N ARG A 10 -33.27 -39.61 -44.57
CA ARG A 10 -31.79 -39.75 -44.66
C ARG A 10 -31.10 -39.05 -45.85
N ALA A 11 -30.29 -38.04 -45.51
CA ALA A 11 -29.08 -37.51 -46.17
C ALA A 11 -29.19 -37.19 -47.69
N TRP A 12 -29.00 -35.96 -48.20
CA TRP A 12 -27.87 -35.04 -48.06
C TRP A 12 -28.24 -33.66 -48.65
N ARG A 13 -27.81 -32.56 -48.03
CA ARG A 13 -27.25 -31.40 -48.74
C ARG A 13 -26.56 -30.46 -47.73
N TYR A 14 -25.29 -30.71 -47.44
CA TYR A 14 -24.45 -29.78 -46.66
C TYR A 14 -23.03 -29.78 -47.22
N GLU A 15 -22.85 -29.25 -48.43
CA GLU A 15 -21.52 -28.87 -48.93
C GLU A 15 -21.19 -27.38 -48.64
N GLU A 16 -22.13 -26.59 -48.11
CA GLU A 16 -21.93 -25.14 -47.90
C GLU A 16 -22.26 -24.62 -46.48
N TYR A 17 -22.61 -25.49 -45.52
CA TYR A 17 -22.83 -25.07 -44.14
C TYR A 17 -22.00 -25.89 -43.18
N SER A 18 -20.75 -25.45 -42.96
CA SER A 18 -20.09 -25.72 -41.68
C SER A 18 -20.78 -24.86 -40.62
N PRO A 19 -21.56 -25.44 -39.68
CA PRO A 19 -22.16 -24.66 -38.61
C PRO A 19 -21.04 -23.92 -37.87
N PRO A 20 -21.20 -22.62 -37.51
CA PRO A 20 -20.20 -21.94 -36.71
C PRO A 20 -19.97 -22.78 -35.45
N ARG A 21 -18.69 -23.09 -35.16
CA ARG A 21 -18.33 -23.89 -33.98
C ARG A 21 -19.03 -23.27 -32.78
N ARG A 22 -19.97 -23.98 -32.17
CA ARG A 22 -20.65 -23.52 -30.96
C ARG A 22 -19.56 -23.14 -29.96
N PRO A 23 -19.52 -21.89 -29.45
CA PRO A 23 -18.55 -21.52 -28.45
C PRO A 23 -18.63 -22.53 -27.32
N SER A 24 -17.50 -23.15 -26.97
CA SER A 24 -17.51 -24.15 -25.90
C SER A 24 -18.11 -23.52 -24.64
N GLN A 25 -18.85 -24.31 -23.86
CA GLN A 25 -19.45 -23.82 -22.62
C GLN A 25 -18.41 -23.17 -21.68
N SER A 26 -17.13 -23.54 -21.79
CA SER A 26 -16.01 -22.95 -21.06
C SER A 26 -15.64 -21.53 -21.52
N ILE A 27 -15.71 -21.21 -22.82
CA ILE A 27 -15.53 -19.85 -23.35
C ILE A 27 -16.63 -18.93 -22.82
N ASN A 28 -17.88 -19.41 -22.82
CA ASN A 28 -19.03 -18.68 -22.27
C ASN A 28 -18.91 -18.43 -20.76
N ARG A 29 -18.35 -19.38 -20.00
CA ARG A 29 -18.08 -19.20 -18.55
C ARG A 29 -17.05 -18.12 -18.29
N ARG A 30 -15.96 -18.09 -19.07
CA ARG A 30 -14.88 -17.10 -18.91
C ARG A 30 -15.36 -15.71 -19.29
N GLN A 31 -16.10 -15.58 -20.39
CA GLN A 31 -16.67 -14.32 -20.84
C GLN A 31 -17.69 -13.77 -19.82
N ARG A 32 -18.62 -14.60 -19.35
CA ARG A 32 -19.58 -14.24 -18.30
C ARG A 32 -18.90 -13.82 -17.00
N LYS A 33 -17.81 -14.47 -16.60
CA LYS A 33 -17.01 -14.07 -15.42
C LYS A 33 -16.33 -12.71 -15.62
N ARG A 34 -15.83 -12.41 -16.83
CA ARG A 34 -15.24 -11.10 -17.17
C ARG A 34 -16.30 -10.01 -17.17
N GLU A 35 -17.45 -10.25 -17.76
CA GLU A 35 -18.58 -9.31 -17.76
C GLU A 35 -19.06 -9.03 -16.34
N LEU A 36 -19.29 -10.07 -15.53
CA LEU A 36 -19.65 -9.91 -14.11
C LEU A 36 -18.59 -9.14 -13.32
N CYS A 37 -17.31 -9.38 -13.57
CA CYS A 37 -16.21 -8.63 -12.97
C CYS A 37 -16.27 -7.16 -13.37
N TYR A 38 -16.46 -6.87 -14.66
CA TYR A 38 -16.55 -5.53 -15.20
C TYR A 38 -17.73 -4.74 -14.61
N TYR A 39 -18.95 -5.31 -14.61
CA TYR A 39 -20.11 -4.68 -13.97
C TYR A 39 -19.92 -4.47 -12.47
N LYS A 40 -19.28 -5.43 -11.78
CA LYS A 40 -18.96 -5.31 -10.35
C LYS A 40 -17.96 -4.17 -10.10
N ILE A 41 -16.94 -4.03 -10.94
CA ILE A 41 -15.96 -2.94 -10.87
C ILE A 41 -16.63 -1.59 -11.18
N GLN A 42 -17.46 -1.50 -12.21
CA GLN A 42 -18.16 -0.26 -12.58
C GLN A 42 -19.06 0.26 -11.45
N LYS A 43 -19.82 -0.62 -10.79
CA LYS A 43 -20.67 -0.25 -9.65
C LYS A 43 -19.84 0.27 -8.46
N ILE A 44 -18.62 -0.25 -8.27
CA ILE A 44 -17.70 0.19 -7.22
C ILE A 44 -17.01 1.51 -7.59
N SER A 45 -16.69 1.72 -8.87
CA SER A 45 -15.97 2.89 -9.38
C SER A 45 -16.71 4.21 -9.15
N GLN A 46 -18.04 4.19 -9.17
CA GLN A 46 -18.87 5.40 -9.00
C GLN A 46 -18.81 5.98 -7.57
N ASN A 47 -18.36 5.19 -6.58
CA ASN A 47 -18.26 5.61 -5.18
C ASN A 47 -16.80 5.62 -4.68
N SER A 48 -15.85 5.91 -5.56
CA SER A 48 -14.41 5.86 -5.28
C SER A 48 -13.90 6.95 -4.34
N GLN A 49 -14.62 8.06 -4.22
CA GLN A 49 -14.20 9.19 -3.39
C GLN A 49 -14.50 8.95 -1.91
N PHE A 50 -13.49 9.21 -1.07
CA PHE A 50 -13.62 9.20 0.39
C PHE A 50 -13.84 10.62 0.92
N THR A 51 -14.81 10.79 1.79
CA THR A 51 -15.03 12.06 2.51
C THR A 51 -14.08 12.18 3.71
N LYS A 52 -13.97 13.38 4.28
CA LYS A 52 -13.16 13.61 5.49
C LYS A 52 -13.72 12.84 6.69
N GLU A 53 -15.05 12.77 6.83
CA GLU A 53 -15.73 12.01 7.89
C GLU A 53 -15.46 10.50 7.77
N GLU A 54 -15.47 9.98 6.54
CA GLU A 54 -15.10 8.58 6.28
C GLU A 54 -13.62 8.34 6.65
N ASP A 55 -12.72 9.26 6.31
CA ASP A 55 -11.30 9.16 6.68
C ASP A 55 -11.08 9.14 8.20
N GLU A 56 -11.77 10.01 8.95
CA GLU A 56 -11.73 10.06 10.41
C GLU A 56 -12.24 8.76 11.03
N SER A 57 -13.35 8.24 10.50
CA SER A 57 -13.91 6.96 10.93
C SER A 57 -12.93 5.81 10.68
N ILE A 58 -12.26 5.77 9.51
CA ILE A 58 -11.25 4.75 9.22
C ILE A 58 -10.09 4.82 10.21
N LEU A 59 -9.60 6.02 10.53
CA LEU A 59 -8.52 6.20 11.51
C LEU A 59 -8.94 5.72 12.90
N GLN A 60 -10.15 6.05 13.33
CA GLN A 60 -10.69 5.63 14.62
C GLN A 60 -10.80 4.10 14.71
N TYR A 61 -11.41 3.46 13.72
CA TYR A 61 -11.56 2.00 13.72
C TYR A 61 -10.23 1.26 13.62
N VAL A 62 -9.25 1.80 12.89
CA VAL A 62 -7.89 1.21 12.86
C VAL A 62 -7.21 1.35 14.22
N LYS A 63 -7.44 2.45 14.95
CA LYS A 63 -6.92 2.64 16.31
C LYS A 63 -7.54 1.65 17.30
N GLU A 64 -8.83 1.37 17.18
CA GLU A 64 -9.56 0.47 18.09
C GLU A 64 -9.38 -1.02 17.75
N LEU A 65 -9.54 -1.38 16.48
CA LEU A 65 -9.58 -2.79 16.03
C LEU A 65 -8.24 -3.27 15.45
N GLY A 66 -7.30 -2.37 15.21
CA GLY A 66 -6.06 -2.63 14.47
C GLY A 66 -6.28 -2.74 12.96
N PRO A 67 -5.32 -3.31 12.21
CA PRO A 67 -5.37 -3.40 10.74
C PRO A 67 -6.34 -4.50 10.22
N LYS A 68 -7.51 -4.65 10.85
CA LYS A 68 -8.54 -5.64 10.49
C LYS A 68 -9.51 -5.05 9.47
N PHE A 69 -9.02 -4.68 8.28
CA PHE A 69 -9.79 -3.94 7.27
C PHE A 69 -11.07 -4.63 6.80
N VAL A 70 -11.16 -5.97 6.85
CA VAL A 70 -12.39 -6.71 6.53
C VAL A 70 -13.51 -6.36 7.51
N LYS A 71 -13.19 -6.27 8.82
CA LYS A 71 -14.14 -5.84 9.85
C LYS A 71 -14.43 -4.35 9.75
N ILE A 72 -13.44 -3.53 9.42
CA ILE A 72 -13.64 -2.08 9.29
C ILE A 72 -14.56 -1.76 8.10
N ALA A 73 -14.44 -2.50 7.01
CA ALA A 73 -15.26 -2.29 5.82
C ALA A 73 -16.75 -2.56 6.03
N THR A 74 -17.14 -3.33 7.05
CA THR A 74 -18.57 -3.57 7.33
C THR A 74 -19.28 -2.30 7.79
N PHE A 75 -18.54 -1.31 8.29
CA PHE A 75 -19.08 0.01 8.67
C PHE A 75 -19.25 0.95 7.46
N PHE A 76 -18.76 0.59 6.28
CA PHE A 76 -18.83 1.41 5.06
C PHE A 76 -19.59 0.65 3.96
N PRO A 77 -20.93 0.74 3.90
CA PRO A 77 -21.74 -0.06 2.97
C PRO A 77 -21.40 0.20 1.49
N SER A 78 -20.92 1.40 1.20
CA SER A 78 -20.56 1.84 -0.16
C SER A 78 -19.10 1.57 -0.54
N LYS A 79 -18.27 1.03 0.36
CA LYS A 79 -16.82 0.88 0.15
C LYS A 79 -16.38 -0.58 0.38
N SER A 80 -15.57 -1.11 -0.53
CA SER A 80 -14.97 -2.43 -0.35
C SER A 80 -13.80 -2.36 0.63
N TYR A 81 -13.49 -3.48 1.32
CA TYR A 81 -12.33 -3.58 2.20
C TYR A 81 -11.02 -3.19 1.49
N SER A 82 -10.90 -3.50 0.19
CA SER A 82 -9.72 -3.13 -0.59
C SER A 82 -9.59 -1.62 -0.76
N MET A 83 -10.71 -0.91 -0.86
CA MET A 83 -10.72 0.55 -0.96
C MET A 83 -10.30 1.17 0.38
N VAL A 84 -10.86 0.68 1.49
CA VAL A 84 -10.53 1.14 2.85
C VAL A 84 -9.05 0.88 3.16
N LYS A 85 -8.55 -0.33 2.85
CA LYS A 85 -7.13 -0.69 2.99
C LYS A 85 -6.24 0.27 2.18
N ASN A 86 -6.57 0.49 0.91
CA ASN A 86 -5.80 1.38 0.04
C ASN A 86 -5.83 2.82 0.56
N ARG A 87 -7.00 3.33 0.97
CA ARG A 87 -7.15 4.67 1.53
C ARG A 87 -6.28 4.87 2.76
N TYR A 88 -6.29 3.90 3.67
CA TYR A 88 -5.46 3.93 4.86
C TYR A 88 -3.96 3.99 4.54
N TYR A 89 -3.43 3.03 3.77
CA TYR A 89 -1.99 2.96 3.52
C TYR A 89 -1.47 4.08 2.61
N LYS A 90 -2.27 4.58 1.66
CA LYS A 90 -1.85 5.61 0.71
C LYS A 90 -2.02 7.04 1.25
N HIS A 91 -3.05 7.30 2.05
CA HIS A 91 -3.43 8.67 2.40
C HIS A 91 -3.54 8.96 3.90
N LEU A 92 -3.85 7.97 4.74
CA LEU A 92 -4.15 8.22 6.17
C LEU A 92 -3.00 7.83 7.11
N ARG A 93 -2.22 6.80 6.76
CA ARG A 93 -1.11 6.31 7.57
C ARG A 93 -0.09 7.41 7.86
N ASN A 94 0.24 8.23 6.85
CA ASN A 94 1.23 9.30 7.00
C ASN A 94 0.68 10.51 7.74
N ARG A 95 -0.64 10.78 7.65
CA ARG A 95 -1.30 11.86 8.41
C ARG A 95 -1.20 11.65 9.93
N LEU A 96 -1.13 10.41 10.40
CA LEU A 96 -0.89 10.10 11.81
C LEU A 96 0.52 10.55 12.27
N PHE A 97 1.52 10.47 11.40
CA PHE A 97 2.88 10.91 11.69
C PHE A 97 3.02 12.44 11.54
N GLU A 98 2.38 13.03 10.53
CA GLU A 98 2.36 14.48 10.34
C GLU A 98 1.61 15.19 11.46
N ARG A 99 0.46 14.68 11.94
CA ARG A 99 -0.25 15.28 13.09
C ARG A 99 0.55 15.23 14.38
N LYS A 100 1.39 14.22 14.60
CA LYS A 100 2.31 14.22 15.75
C LYS A 100 3.44 15.24 15.59
N GLY A 101 3.89 15.52 14.36
CA GLY A 101 4.87 16.58 14.08
C GLY A 101 4.27 18.00 14.02
N SER A 102 2.95 18.15 13.90
CA SER A 102 2.28 19.46 13.76
C SER A 102 1.34 19.83 14.92
N GLN A 103 1.07 18.91 15.85
CA GLN A 103 0.42 19.27 17.13
C GLN A 103 1.39 19.77 18.21
N GLU A 104 2.68 19.91 17.91
CA GLU A 104 3.67 20.62 18.75
C GLU A 104 4.11 21.97 18.18
N LEU A 105 3.36 22.56 17.25
CA LEU A 105 3.57 23.96 16.86
C LEU A 105 2.55 24.84 17.57
N ASN A 106 2.78 25.02 18.87
CA ASN A 106 2.29 26.19 19.58
C ASN A 106 3.17 27.37 19.11
N PRO A 107 2.65 28.35 18.34
CA PRO A 107 3.48 29.41 17.75
C PRO A 107 4.08 30.39 18.77
N ASN A 108 3.84 30.18 20.07
CA ASN A 108 4.32 31.04 21.16
C ASN A 108 5.55 30.54 21.91
N ASN A 109 6.13 29.38 21.57
CA ASN A 109 7.40 28.95 22.17
C ASN A 109 8.50 28.90 21.09
N GLN A 110 9.19 30.02 20.90
CA GLN A 110 10.30 30.15 19.94
C GLN A 110 11.59 29.41 20.35
N ASP A 111 11.60 28.72 21.50
CA ASP A 111 12.83 28.15 22.08
C ASP A 111 13.16 26.71 21.63
N THR A 112 12.20 25.90 21.18
CA THR A 112 12.44 24.48 20.86
C THR A 112 13.00 24.25 19.45
N THR A 113 12.65 25.09 18.48
CA THR A 113 13.08 24.93 17.08
C THR A 113 14.55 25.30 16.87
N GLN A 114 15.10 26.19 17.70
CA GLN A 114 16.54 26.51 17.69
C GLN A 114 17.35 25.35 18.28
N GLN A 115 16.86 24.66 19.32
CA GLN A 115 17.56 23.52 19.94
C GLN A 115 17.71 22.33 18.97
N LEU A 116 16.68 22.00 18.17
CA LEU A 116 16.74 20.90 17.21
C LEU A 116 17.62 21.22 15.99
N LYS A 117 17.60 22.46 15.48
CA LYS A 117 18.53 22.88 14.41
C LYS A 117 19.97 22.97 14.89
N ASN A 118 20.21 23.40 16.12
CA ASN A 118 21.54 23.45 16.71
C ASN A 118 22.10 22.05 17.01
N SER A 119 21.25 21.04 17.21
CA SER A 119 21.67 19.65 17.42
C SER A 119 22.16 18.92 16.16
N ILE A 120 21.85 19.43 14.96
CA ILE A 120 22.16 18.78 13.67
C ILE A 120 23.36 19.46 12.97
N LEU A 121 23.80 20.63 13.44
CA LEU A 121 24.86 21.44 12.79
C LEU A 121 26.12 21.66 13.65
N GLN A 122 26.34 20.84 14.68
CA GLN A 122 27.59 20.83 15.43
C GLN A 122 28.15 19.40 15.39
N PRO A 123 29.31 19.16 14.75
CA PRO A 123 30.07 17.96 15.05
C PRO A 123 30.53 18.10 16.51
N ASN A 124 29.76 17.58 17.47
CA ASN A 124 30.15 17.66 18.87
C ASN A 124 31.41 16.82 19.04
N ASN A 125 32.58 17.46 19.01
CA ASN A 125 33.89 16.86 19.24
C ASN A 125 33.91 15.99 20.52
N GLU A 126 33.06 16.34 21.49
CA GLU A 126 32.79 15.57 22.72
C GLU A 126 32.33 14.12 22.42
N LYS A 127 31.40 13.92 21.48
CA LYS A 127 30.91 12.58 21.11
C LYS A 127 31.97 11.75 20.40
N ILE A 128 32.84 12.38 19.61
CA ILE A 128 33.96 11.70 18.95
C ILE A 128 34.98 11.25 19.99
N GLU A 129 35.23 12.06 21.02
CA GLU A 129 36.16 11.73 22.10
C GLU A 129 35.61 10.63 23.03
N GLU A 130 34.31 10.66 23.34
CA GLU A 130 33.62 9.57 24.04
C GLU A 130 33.76 8.23 23.30
N LEU A 131 33.61 8.23 21.97
CA LEU A 131 33.79 7.03 21.15
C LEU A 131 35.23 6.51 21.17
N LYS A 132 36.24 7.39 21.14
CA LYS A 132 37.65 6.98 21.27
C LYS A 132 37.94 6.33 22.63
N GLN A 133 37.40 6.90 23.71
CA GLN A 133 37.56 6.36 25.07
C GLN A 133 36.86 5.00 25.23
N LEU A 134 35.70 4.82 24.60
CA LEU A 134 35.00 3.55 24.61
C LEU A 134 35.79 2.46 23.86
N ILE A 135 36.34 2.78 22.68
CA ILE A 135 37.14 1.83 21.89
C ILE A 135 38.43 1.44 22.61
N SER A 136 39.08 2.36 23.31
CA SER A 136 40.27 2.03 24.11
C SER A 136 39.94 1.13 25.30
N SER A 137 38.76 1.27 25.90
CA SER A 137 38.33 0.44 27.03
C SER A 137 37.96 -1.01 26.67
N ILE A 138 37.50 -1.27 25.44
CA ILE A 138 36.96 -2.58 25.03
C ILE A 138 38.07 -3.62 24.71
N ASN A 139 39.36 -3.23 24.73
CA ASN A 139 40.49 -4.13 24.46
C ASN A 139 40.29 -4.96 23.17
N LEU A 140 39.91 -4.31 22.07
CA LEU A 140 39.69 -4.99 20.79
C LEU A 140 41.01 -5.57 20.25
N PHE A 141 40.88 -6.63 19.43
CA PHE A 141 42.00 -7.16 18.65
C PHE A 141 42.64 -6.08 17.78
N PRO A 142 43.98 -6.11 17.58
CA PRO A 142 44.74 -5.05 16.93
C PRO A 142 44.21 -4.71 15.53
N GLU A 143 43.79 -5.72 14.75
CA GLU A 143 43.19 -5.56 13.42
C GLU A 143 41.93 -4.71 13.44
N ILE A 144 41.08 -4.90 14.45
CA ILE A 144 39.81 -4.16 14.58
C ILE A 144 40.09 -2.75 15.13
N THR A 145 41.13 -2.57 15.96
CA THR A 145 41.53 -1.24 16.45
C THR A 145 42.02 -0.34 15.33
N GLU A 146 42.71 -0.87 14.32
CA GLU A 146 43.16 -0.10 13.15
C GLU A 146 41.99 0.33 12.28
N ILE A 147 41.06 -0.58 11.98
CA ILE A 147 39.88 -0.30 11.17
C ILE A 147 39.01 0.77 11.85
N THR A 148 38.79 0.66 13.15
CA THR A 148 37.97 1.62 13.91
C THR A 148 38.64 2.99 14.04
N LYS A 149 39.97 3.05 14.23
CA LYS A 149 40.73 4.32 14.20
C LYS A 149 40.67 5.00 12.83
N SER A 150 40.85 4.25 11.76
CA SER A 150 40.76 4.76 10.37
C SER A 150 39.36 5.32 10.08
N PHE A 151 38.32 4.57 10.45
CA PHE A 151 36.92 4.99 10.28
C PHE A 151 36.58 6.26 11.06
N ILE A 152 37.02 6.38 12.32
CA ILE A 152 36.83 7.61 13.12
C ILE A 152 37.57 8.80 12.50
N GLY A 153 38.78 8.59 11.97
CA GLY A 153 39.51 9.62 11.24
C GLY A 153 38.76 10.11 9.99
N GLU A 154 38.14 9.19 9.25
CA GLU A 154 37.32 9.51 8.08
C GLU A 154 36.06 10.30 8.46
N LEU A 155 35.37 9.89 9.52
CA LEU A 155 34.21 10.60 10.06
C LEU A 155 34.56 12.04 10.48
N SER A 156 35.71 12.24 11.12
CA SER A 156 36.18 13.57 11.54
C SER A 156 36.42 14.53 10.38
N LYS A 157 36.83 14.02 9.19
CA LYS A 157 37.06 14.85 7.99
C LYS A 157 35.77 15.34 7.34
N HIS A 158 34.69 14.58 7.46
CA HIS A 158 33.39 14.89 6.83
C HIS A 158 32.47 15.74 7.70
N LEU A 159 32.81 15.87 8.98
CA LEU A 159 32.02 16.53 10.00
C LEU A 159 32.52 17.96 10.30
N LEU A 160 33.78 18.29 9.99
CA LEU A 160 34.41 19.63 10.04
C LEU A 160 34.36 20.31 8.67
#